data_AF-A0A177E7E2-F1
#
_entry.id   AF-A0A177E7E2-F1
#
_cell.length_a   1.000
_cell.length_b   1.000
_cell.length_c   1.000
_cell.angle_alpha   90.00
_cell.angle_beta   90.00
_cell.angle_gamma   90.00
#
_symmetry.space_group_name_H-M   'P 1'
#
loop_
_entity.id
_entity.type
_entity.pdbx_description
1 polymer ?
#
loop_
_entity_poly.entity_id
_entity_poly.type
_entity_poly.pdbx_seq_one_letter_code
_entity_poly.pdbx_strand_id
1 'polypeptide(L)'
;MIYFIIKMKCFFLFVFIFLSFLGVSNANSKIVVLPFEDLSEDINGINFEIPTLIAESLKENNIVTISPKEVLPFLAKNRIRWVGWLDRITAIKLAKKYQASLIMVGTITEINKNGSTSSLGITVQLIRPKDYSIVWSKTIISSSEEEISFLDLKTMDYYAVKQEVIRTLISSLPVNVKRSIYEPPEVQISEVFVSPRKIKGNEIITCAVRLDLSGPLPQKVYFLWKNKKIEAQKKDSLYIARWNAPEKEGRYFINLELYWPNLGLKKKMFLSDFRVDNTPPDIGLKILKGKNINGKLVFNKYIYCIASLKRPEPIARWLFEVVDKKSQKVLFKEDRPGPLPKKFVWKGKDNQGYLLPSGPYIIRLKVWDLAGNIGQVQKEVLFVRNAPQINLLAEKRNNNKIDIKLSLSNHLLPIDYIKLEIWDEEGNLLKEVSITGKEIEINKNIFLQMKKNKKVYYSLEVRDIVGNKRTIKNFPLSTILIQAKKENKKKEKKSIWIEDF
;
A
#
# COMPACT_ATOMS: atom_id res chain seq x y z
N MET A 1 63.94 51.45 -47.77
CA MET A 1 63.44 50.47 -48.77
C MET A 1 63.47 49.02 -48.27
N ILE A 2 64.57 48.55 -47.66
CA ILE A 2 64.73 47.18 -47.14
C ILE A 2 63.72 46.83 -46.03
N TYR A 3 63.41 47.77 -45.14
CA TYR A 3 62.45 47.56 -44.04
C TYR A 3 61.00 47.32 -44.51
N PHE A 4 60.63 47.88 -45.67
CA PHE A 4 59.29 47.72 -46.24
C PHE A 4 59.13 46.33 -46.90
N ILE A 5 60.19 45.84 -47.54
CA ILE A 5 60.24 44.52 -48.18
C ILE A 5 60.16 43.39 -47.14
N ILE A 6 60.79 43.58 -45.97
CA ILE A 6 60.76 42.60 -44.87
C ILE A 6 59.36 42.52 -44.24
N LYS A 7 58.70 43.67 -43.99
CA LYS A 7 57.31 43.68 -43.51
C LYS A 7 56.33 43.05 -44.51
N MET A 8 56.54 43.27 -45.81
CA MET A 8 55.68 42.69 -46.85
C MET A 8 55.88 41.18 -46.99
N LYS A 9 57.11 40.66 -46.86
CA LYS A 9 57.39 39.22 -46.80
C LYS A 9 56.83 38.57 -45.54
N CYS A 10 56.93 39.21 -44.37
CA CYS A 10 56.31 38.70 -43.14
C CYS A 10 54.78 38.71 -43.20
N PHE A 11 54.17 39.71 -43.85
CA PHE A 11 52.72 39.76 -44.06
C PHE A 11 52.26 38.67 -45.04
N PHE A 12 52.97 38.45 -46.15
CA PHE A 12 52.67 37.35 -47.06
C PHE A 12 52.88 35.98 -46.42
N LEU A 13 53.92 35.80 -45.60
CA LEU A 13 54.15 34.57 -44.85
C LEU A 13 53.04 34.32 -43.82
N PHE A 14 52.57 35.38 -43.14
CA PHE A 14 51.48 35.30 -42.17
C PHE A 14 50.15 35.02 -42.87
N VAL A 15 49.89 35.61 -44.04
CA VAL A 15 48.71 35.33 -44.86
C VAL A 15 48.76 33.91 -45.43
N PHE A 16 49.93 33.40 -45.83
CA PHE A 16 50.09 32.01 -46.28
C PHE A 16 49.93 30.99 -45.12
N ILE A 17 50.39 31.33 -43.92
CA ILE A 17 50.19 30.52 -42.69
C ILE A 17 48.72 30.59 -42.23
N PHE A 18 48.05 31.74 -42.41
CA PHE A 18 46.64 31.90 -42.09
C PHE A 18 45.74 31.22 -43.13
N LEU A 19 46.14 31.20 -44.42
CA LEU A 19 45.47 30.45 -45.48
C LEU A 19 45.72 28.95 -45.40
N SER A 20 46.87 28.49 -44.89
CA SER A 20 47.09 27.06 -44.59
C SER A 20 46.37 26.61 -43.31
N PHE A 21 46.03 27.53 -42.39
CA PHE A 21 45.09 27.30 -41.30
C PHE A 21 43.60 27.41 -41.71
N LEU A 22 43.32 27.99 -42.89
CA LEU A 22 42.01 27.94 -43.57
C LEU A 22 41.89 26.74 -44.52
N GLY A 23 42.79 25.76 -44.40
CA GLY A 23 42.46 24.40 -44.76
C GLY A 23 41.29 23.96 -43.89
N VAL A 24 40.06 24.12 -44.39
CA VAL A 24 38.88 23.44 -43.87
C VAL A 24 39.19 21.96 -43.96
N SER A 25 39.78 21.41 -42.89
CA SER A 25 39.79 19.98 -42.69
C SER A 25 38.32 19.61 -42.59
N ASN A 26 37.76 19.03 -43.65
CA ASN A 26 36.53 18.28 -43.57
C ASN A 26 36.77 17.19 -42.52
N ALA A 27 36.45 17.50 -41.27
CA ALA A 27 36.65 16.61 -40.15
C ALA A 27 35.61 15.50 -40.31
N ASN A 28 36.01 14.37 -40.91
CA ASN A 28 35.15 13.24 -41.23
C ASN A 28 34.22 12.91 -40.05
N SER A 29 32.94 13.20 -40.24
CA SER A 29 31.86 12.84 -39.33
C SER A 29 31.73 11.33 -39.33
N LYS A 30 31.80 10.71 -38.15
CA LYS A 30 31.73 9.27 -38.01
C LYS A 30 30.28 8.85 -37.81
N ILE A 31 29.74 8.04 -38.71
CA ILE A 31 28.35 7.58 -38.67
C ILE A 31 28.33 6.11 -38.27
N VAL A 32 27.54 5.75 -37.26
CA VAL A 32 27.27 4.35 -36.94
C VAL A 32 25.99 3.94 -37.65
N VAL A 33 26.08 2.94 -38.52
CA VAL A 33 24.91 2.39 -39.22
C VAL A 33 24.41 1.18 -38.46
N LEU A 34 23.19 1.25 -37.94
CA LEU A 34 22.53 0.10 -37.33
C LEU A 34 21.99 -0.83 -38.41
N PRO A 35 21.83 -2.13 -38.11
CA PRO A 35 21.00 -2.99 -38.96
C PRO A 35 19.58 -2.43 -39.02
N PHE A 36 18.93 -2.58 -40.17
CA PHE A 36 17.60 -2.00 -40.39
C PHE A 36 16.53 -2.99 -39.97
N GLU A 37 15.43 -2.46 -39.46
CA GLU A 37 14.22 -3.25 -39.27
C GLU A 37 13.63 -3.59 -40.63
N ASP A 38 13.18 -4.82 -40.81
CA ASP A 38 12.63 -5.31 -42.07
C ASP A 38 11.16 -5.69 -41.92
N LEU A 39 10.27 -4.74 -42.19
CA LEU A 39 8.83 -4.95 -42.10
C LEU A 39 8.26 -5.69 -43.31
N SER A 40 9.08 -5.96 -44.33
CA SER A 40 8.64 -6.66 -45.55
C SER A 40 8.57 -8.18 -45.37
N GLU A 41 9.40 -8.74 -44.48
CA GLU A 41 9.45 -10.18 -44.21
C GLU A 41 8.72 -10.58 -42.90
N ASP A 42 8.88 -9.82 -41.81
CA ASP A 42 8.25 -10.08 -40.51
C ASP A 42 8.20 -8.82 -39.63
N ILE A 43 7.31 -8.78 -38.63
CA ILE A 43 7.19 -7.68 -37.66
C ILE A 43 8.50 -7.50 -36.84
N ASN A 44 9.35 -8.52 -36.76
CA ASN A 44 10.67 -8.45 -36.11
C ASN A 44 11.83 -8.73 -37.08
N GLY A 45 11.62 -8.58 -38.39
CA GLY A 45 12.66 -8.79 -39.39
C GLY A 45 13.87 -7.86 -39.15
N ILE A 46 15.08 -8.38 -39.38
CA ILE A 46 16.32 -7.58 -39.29
C ILE A 46 17.11 -7.78 -40.58
N ASN A 47 17.33 -6.69 -41.30
CA ASN A 47 18.10 -6.69 -42.53
C ASN A 47 19.53 -6.19 -42.30
N PHE A 48 20.51 -6.94 -42.80
CA PHE A 48 21.93 -6.55 -42.79
C PHE A 48 22.45 -6.17 -44.17
N GLU A 49 21.80 -6.62 -45.25
CA GLU A 49 22.30 -6.44 -46.63
C GLU A 49 22.28 -4.97 -47.03
N ILE A 50 21.10 -4.35 -47.03
CA ILE A 50 20.90 -2.96 -47.44
C ILE A 50 21.72 -1.96 -46.60
N PRO A 51 21.68 -1.99 -45.25
CA PRO A 51 22.48 -1.06 -44.45
C PRO A 51 23.99 -1.29 -44.57
N THR A 52 24.45 -2.50 -44.93
CA THR A 52 25.87 -2.74 -45.23
C THR A 52 26.27 -2.05 -46.55
N LEU A 53 25.46 -2.17 -47.59
CA LEU A 53 25.69 -1.49 -48.87
C LEU A 53 25.65 0.04 -48.71
N ILE A 54 24.73 0.57 -47.91
CA ILE A 54 24.70 2.00 -47.57
C ILE A 54 25.98 2.40 -46.83
N ALA A 55 26.43 1.61 -45.85
CA ALA A 55 27.66 1.89 -45.12
C ALA A 55 28.91 1.85 -46.03
N GLU A 56 28.95 0.96 -47.02
CA GLU A 56 30.02 0.86 -48.02
C GLU A 56 30.02 2.07 -48.96
N SER A 57 28.87 2.43 -49.53
CA SER A 57 28.78 3.57 -50.43
C SER A 57 29.01 4.92 -49.72
N LEU A 58 28.71 5.01 -48.42
CA LEU A 58 29.14 6.14 -47.58
C LEU A 58 30.67 6.21 -47.42
N LYS A 59 31.37 5.08 -47.31
CA LYS A 59 32.84 5.04 -47.26
C LYS A 59 33.45 5.50 -48.58
N GLU A 60 32.87 5.10 -49.70
CA GLU A 60 33.29 5.55 -51.04
C GLU A 60 33.16 7.07 -51.21
N ASN A 61 32.19 7.69 -50.55
CA ASN A 61 31.98 9.14 -50.51
C ASN A 61 32.78 9.86 -49.39
N ASN A 62 33.89 9.26 -48.91
CA ASN A 62 34.77 9.79 -47.87
C ASN A 62 34.13 10.00 -46.47
N ILE A 63 32.98 9.39 -46.19
CA ILE A 63 32.36 9.43 -44.86
C ILE A 63 32.80 8.21 -44.05
N VAL A 64 33.36 8.44 -42.86
CA VAL A 64 33.80 7.34 -41.98
C VAL A 64 32.57 6.66 -41.37
N THR A 65 32.32 5.40 -41.73
CA THR A 65 31.19 4.63 -41.21
C THR A 65 31.63 3.41 -40.40
N ILE A 66 30.84 3.06 -39.39
CA ILE A 66 30.90 1.76 -38.72
C ILE A 66 29.81 0.87 -39.30
N SER A 67 30.19 -0.31 -39.78
CA SER A 67 29.28 -1.24 -40.43
C SER A 67 28.30 -1.86 -39.43
N PRO A 68 27.09 -2.28 -39.89
CA PRO A 68 26.12 -2.97 -39.03
C PRO A 68 26.70 -4.19 -38.30
N LYS A 69 27.60 -4.94 -38.96
CA LYS A 69 28.26 -6.13 -38.40
C LYS A 69 29.17 -5.80 -37.21
N GLU A 70 29.88 -4.67 -37.24
CA GLU A 70 30.76 -4.21 -36.15
C GLU A 70 30.00 -3.73 -34.90
N VAL A 71 28.71 -3.41 -35.06
CA VAL A 71 27.84 -2.93 -33.97
C VAL A 71 27.21 -4.08 -33.20
N LEU A 72 27.09 -5.27 -33.81
CA LEU A 72 26.45 -6.45 -33.22
C LEU A 72 26.92 -6.79 -31.79
N PRO A 73 28.24 -6.78 -31.46
CA PRO A 73 28.67 -7.09 -30.10
C PRO A 73 28.17 -6.07 -29.06
N PHE A 74 27.96 -4.81 -29.46
CA PHE A 74 27.36 -3.81 -28.58
C PHE A 74 25.87 -4.07 -28.36
N LEU A 75 25.13 -4.39 -29.41
CA LEU A 75 23.70 -4.68 -29.32
C LEU A 75 23.45 -5.90 -28.43
N ALA A 76 24.20 -6.99 -28.66
CA ALA A 76 24.14 -8.20 -27.86
C ALA A 76 24.46 -7.94 -26.38
N LYS A 77 25.53 -7.20 -26.08
CA LYS A 77 25.93 -6.87 -24.70
C LYS A 77 24.87 -6.05 -23.95
N ASN A 78 24.16 -5.17 -24.64
CA ASN A 78 23.11 -4.34 -24.05
C ASN A 78 21.70 -4.98 -24.19
N ARG A 79 21.61 -6.24 -24.66
CA ARG A 79 20.35 -6.99 -24.87
C ARG A 79 19.34 -6.27 -25.77
N ILE A 80 19.83 -5.53 -26.75
CA ILE A 80 19.01 -4.82 -27.73
C ILE A 80 18.64 -5.79 -28.83
N ARG A 81 17.33 -6.03 -29.00
CA ARG A 81 16.79 -6.96 -30.00
C ARG A 81 16.01 -6.26 -31.10
N TRP A 82 15.54 -5.04 -30.86
CA TRP A 82 14.79 -4.25 -31.82
C TRP A 82 15.65 -3.08 -32.30
N VAL A 83 15.74 -2.89 -33.62
CA VAL A 83 16.75 -2.01 -34.25
C VAL A 83 16.14 -0.85 -35.04
N GLY A 84 14.82 -0.85 -35.26
CA GLY A 84 14.07 0.26 -35.86
C GLY A 84 13.84 1.45 -34.93
N TRP A 85 14.05 1.26 -33.62
CA TRP A 85 14.00 2.33 -32.63
C TRP A 85 15.16 2.21 -31.65
N LEU A 86 15.78 3.34 -31.33
CA LEU A 86 16.96 3.41 -30.47
C LEU A 86 16.71 4.40 -29.33
N ASP A 87 16.64 3.95 -28.09
CA ASP A 87 16.45 4.85 -26.95
C ASP A 87 17.61 5.84 -26.77
N ARG A 88 17.33 7.01 -26.17
CA ARG A 88 18.30 8.09 -26.01
C ARG A 88 19.56 7.68 -25.25
N ILE A 89 19.42 6.84 -24.21
CA ILE A 89 20.54 6.41 -23.38
C ILE A 89 21.46 5.49 -24.18
N THR A 90 20.88 4.55 -24.91
CA THR A 90 21.60 3.64 -25.79
C THR A 90 22.28 4.37 -26.95
N ALA A 91 21.60 5.34 -27.56
CA ALA A 91 22.19 6.20 -28.58
C ALA A 91 23.46 6.88 -28.07
N ILE A 92 23.45 7.46 -26.87
CA ILE A 92 24.63 8.08 -26.26
C ILE A 92 25.72 7.04 -25.96
N LYS A 93 25.38 5.87 -25.40
CA LYS A 93 26.34 4.79 -25.12
C LYS A 93 27.02 4.28 -26.40
N LEU A 94 26.25 4.09 -27.47
CA LEU A 94 26.72 3.64 -28.79
C LEU A 94 27.66 4.68 -29.38
N ALA A 95 27.24 5.95 -29.40
CA ALA A 95 28.03 7.07 -29.88
C ALA A 95 29.35 7.20 -29.14
N LYS A 96 29.34 7.06 -27.81
CA LYS A 96 30.53 7.11 -26.97
C LYS A 96 31.49 5.95 -27.24
N LYS A 97 30.97 4.71 -27.35
CA LYS A 97 31.80 3.53 -27.62
C LYS A 97 32.54 3.64 -28.94
N TYR A 98 31.84 4.06 -29.99
CA TYR A 98 32.38 4.11 -31.35
C TYR A 98 32.91 5.49 -31.75
N GLN A 99 32.84 6.49 -30.86
CA GLN A 99 33.19 7.90 -31.10
C GLN A 99 32.45 8.47 -32.33
N ALA A 100 31.17 8.17 -32.43
CA ALA A 100 30.32 8.54 -33.56
C ALA A 100 29.60 9.87 -33.31
N SER A 101 29.47 10.67 -34.36
CA SER A 101 28.73 11.95 -34.33
C SER A 101 27.26 11.78 -34.68
N LEU A 102 26.92 10.77 -35.48
CA LEU A 102 25.55 10.45 -35.87
C LEU A 102 25.32 8.95 -35.82
N ILE A 103 24.05 8.59 -35.65
CA ILE A 103 23.58 7.21 -35.71
C ILE A 103 22.52 7.13 -36.79
N MET A 104 22.70 6.21 -37.72
CA MET A 104 21.74 5.91 -38.76
C MET A 104 20.87 4.74 -38.31
N VAL A 105 19.57 4.98 -38.28
CA VAL A 105 18.54 3.97 -38.07
C VAL A 105 17.63 3.95 -39.28
N GLY A 106 17.11 2.79 -39.62
CA GLY A 106 16.25 2.67 -40.78
C GLY A 106 15.33 1.47 -40.69
N THR A 107 14.27 1.57 -41.47
CA THR A 107 13.23 0.55 -41.63
C THR A 107 13.03 0.33 -43.12
N ILE A 108 13.10 -0.93 -43.52
CA ILE A 108 12.72 -1.38 -44.85
C ILE A 108 11.22 -1.61 -44.81
N THR A 109 10.50 -0.85 -45.64
CA THR A 109 9.04 -0.87 -45.71
C THR A 109 8.53 -1.88 -46.73
N GLU A 110 9.29 -2.11 -47.80
CA GLU A 110 8.90 -3.00 -48.89
C GLU A 110 10.13 -3.59 -49.59
N ILE A 111 10.12 -4.90 -49.84
CA ILE A 111 11.06 -5.61 -50.72
C ILE A 111 10.24 -6.53 -51.61
N ASN A 112 10.28 -6.31 -52.92
CA ASN A 112 9.75 -7.25 -53.89
C ASN A 112 10.85 -7.66 -54.88
N LYS A 113 11.36 -8.88 -54.72
CA LYS A 113 12.45 -9.45 -55.53
C LYS A 113 11.96 -10.28 -56.72
N ASN A 114 10.79 -10.91 -56.60
CA ASN A 114 10.35 -12.00 -57.50
C ASN A 114 8.94 -11.76 -58.11
N GLY A 115 8.40 -10.54 -58.02
CA GLY A 115 7.13 -10.18 -58.65
C GLY A 115 7.28 -9.80 -60.13
N SER A 116 6.15 -9.53 -60.81
CA SER A 116 6.14 -8.88 -62.13
C SER A 116 6.79 -7.49 -62.13
N THR A 117 6.96 -6.92 -60.93
CA THR A 117 7.57 -5.62 -60.68
C THR A 117 8.53 -5.73 -59.50
N SER A 118 9.73 -5.16 -59.66
CA SER A 118 10.74 -5.09 -58.59
C SER A 118 10.59 -3.77 -57.84
N SER A 119 10.41 -3.83 -56.52
CA SER A 119 10.26 -2.63 -55.68
C SER A 119 11.14 -2.69 -54.43
N LEU A 120 11.62 -1.52 -54.01
CA LEU A 120 12.35 -1.33 -52.76
C LEU A 120 11.90 -0.03 -52.10
N GLY A 121 11.39 -0.15 -50.87
CA GLY A 121 11.02 0.97 -50.02
C GLY A 121 11.86 1.00 -48.74
N ILE A 122 12.52 2.13 -48.48
CA ILE A 122 13.29 2.35 -47.26
C ILE A 122 12.95 3.70 -46.62
N THR A 123 12.91 3.71 -45.30
CA THR A 123 12.88 4.94 -44.49
C THR A 123 14.13 4.97 -43.61
N VAL A 124 14.91 6.04 -43.72
CA VAL A 124 16.18 6.19 -43.01
C VAL A 124 16.20 7.50 -42.26
N GLN A 125 16.69 7.45 -41.02
CA GLN A 125 16.84 8.59 -40.13
C GLN A 125 18.28 8.69 -39.61
N LEU A 126 18.77 9.92 -39.54
CA LEU A 126 20.03 10.27 -38.89
C LEU A 126 19.73 10.97 -37.57
N ILE A 127 20.06 10.30 -36.49
CA ILE A 127 19.89 10.79 -35.12
C ILE A 127 21.21 11.37 -34.65
N ARG A 128 21.16 12.58 -34.09
CA ARG A 128 22.29 13.17 -33.35
C ARG A 128 22.19 12.77 -31.89
N PRO A 129 23.14 11.98 -31.36
CA PRO A 129 23.10 11.51 -29.98
C PRO A 129 23.06 12.63 -28.94
N LYS A 130 23.65 13.80 -29.26
CA LYS A 130 23.80 14.95 -28.36
C LYS A 130 22.50 15.48 -27.78
N ASP A 131 21.54 15.74 -28.64
CA ASP A 131 20.22 16.27 -28.29
C ASP A 131 19.11 15.26 -28.60
N TYR A 132 19.48 14.08 -29.12
CA TYR A 132 18.55 13.06 -29.60
C TYR A 132 17.60 13.58 -30.68
N SER A 133 18.03 14.62 -31.40
CA SER A 133 17.28 15.18 -32.53
C SER A 133 17.51 14.35 -33.79
N ILE A 134 16.46 14.25 -34.60
CA ILE A 134 16.57 13.75 -35.97
C ILE A 134 17.11 14.90 -36.81
N VAL A 135 18.35 14.75 -37.29
CA VAL A 135 19.04 15.76 -38.12
C VAL A 135 18.59 15.66 -39.57
N TRP A 136 18.19 14.45 -39.99
CA TRP A 136 17.75 14.17 -41.33
C TRP A 136 16.90 12.90 -41.34
N SER A 137 15.87 12.88 -42.18
CA SER A 137 15.02 11.73 -42.42
C SER A 137 14.61 11.72 -43.88
N LYS A 138 14.65 10.55 -44.51
CA LYS A 138 14.23 10.39 -45.89
C LYS A 138 13.55 9.04 -46.07
N THR A 139 12.44 9.07 -46.80
CA THR A 139 11.77 7.88 -47.32
C THR A 139 11.98 7.86 -48.83
N ILE A 140 12.41 6.73 -49.36
CA ILE A 140 12.62 6.49 -50.78
C ILE A 140 11.93 5.18 -51.11
N ILE A 141 11.09 5.24 -52.12
CA ILE A 141 10.43 4.09 -52.72
C ILE A 141 10.78 4.17 -54.20
N SER A 142 11.19 3.05 -54.77
CA SER A 142 11.42 2.93 -56.20
C SER A 142 10.86 1.60 -56.67
N SER A 143 10.14 1.64 -57.78
CA SER A 143 9.56 0.48 -58.44
C SER A 143 9.98 0.45 -59.90
N SER A 144 10.15 -0.75 -60.45
CA SER A 144 10.45 -0.94 -61.87
C SER A 144 9.37 -0.39 -62.81
N GLU A 145 8.12 -0.19 -62.34
CA GLU A 145 7.04 0.40 -63.14
C GLU A 145 7.13 1.93 -63.28
N GLU A 146 7.72 2.61 -62.30
CA GLU A 146 7.83 4.08 -62.32
C GLU A 146 8.88 4.58 -63.33
N GLU A 147 9.78 3.69 -63.77
CA GLU A 147 10.89 3.98 -64.70
C GLU A 147 10.71 3.41 -66.11
N ILE A 148 9.48 3.03 -66.49
CA ILE A 148 9.18 2.60 -67.86
C ILE A 148 9.43 3.79 -68.81
N SER A 149 10.50 3.70 -69.60
CA SER A 149 10.73 4.60 -70.74
C SER A 149 9.52 4.54 -71.68
N PHE A 150 9.15 5.66 -72.32
CA PHE A 150 8.00 5.81 -73.24
C PHE A 150 7.89 4.73 -74.35
N LEU A 151 8.94 3.94 -74.57
CA LEU A 151 9.01 2.85 -75.55
C LEU A 151 9.23 1.45 -74.95
N ASP A 152 9.19 1.30 -73.62
CA ASP A 152 9.37 0.01 -72.89
C ASP A 152 10.73 -0.68 -73.16
N LEU A 153 11.72 0.10 -73.63
CA LEU A 153 13.05 -0.40 -74.06
C LEU A 153 14.01 -0.72 -72.91
N LYS A 154 13.59 -0.55 -71.65
CA LYS A 154 14.46 -0.74 -70.48
C LYS A 154 13.67 -1.33 -69.31
N THR A 155 13.85 -2.62 -69.06
CA THR A 155 13.38 -3.28 -67.84
C THR A 155 14.43 -3.11 -66.74
N MET A 156 14.03 -2.64 -65.57
CA MET A 156 14.91 -2.55 -64.41
C MET A 156 14.84 -3.83 -63.58
N ASP A 157 15.99 -4.45 -63.38
CA ASP A 157 16.15 -5.53 -62.40
C ASP A 157 16.19 -4.97 -60.97
N TYR A 158 15.84 -5.79 -59.98
CA TYR A 158 15.90 -5.45 -58.56
C TYR A 158 17.28 -4.89 -58.14
N TYR A 159 18.36 -5.37 -58.75
CA TYR A 159 19.70 -4.81 -58.52
C TYR A 159 19.79 -3.34 -58.93
N ALA A 160 19.21 -2.95 -60.06
CA ALA A 160 19.19 -1.58 -60.54
C ALA A 160 18.33 -0.68 -59.64
N VAL A 161 17.14 -1.14 -59.26
CA VAL A 161 16.24 -0.44 -58.31
C VAL A 161 16.97 -0.22 -56.97
N LYS A 162 17.65 -1.25 -56.45
CA LYS A 162 18.44 -1.16 -55.20
C LYS A 162 19.55 -0.12 -55.28
N GLN A 163 20.30 -0.07 -56.39
CA GLN A 163 21.36 0.92 -56.59
C GLN A 163 20.82 2.34 -56.70
N GLU A 164 19.68 2.54 -57.39
CA GLU A 164 19.06 3.86 -57.52
C GLU A 164 18.56 4.41 -56.19
N VAL A 165 17.94 3.54 -55.36
CA VAL A 165 17.50 3.90 -54.00
C VAL A 165 18.69 4.33 -53.15
N ILE A 166 19.81 3.58 -53.17
CA ILE A 166 21.01 3.92 -52.41
C ILE A 166 21.64 5.23 -52.92
N ARG A 167 21.75 5.40 -54.24
CA ARG A 167 22.29 6.62 -54.87
C ARG A 167 21.48 7.86 -54.47
N THR A 168 20.16 7.76 -54.54
CA THR A 168 19.22 8.83 -54.16
C THR A 168 19.27 9.12 -52.66
N LEU A 169 19.47 8.09 -51.83
CA LEU A 169 19.65 8.23 -50.40
C LEU A 169 20.91 9.05 -50.09
N ILE A 170 22.03 8.70 -50.72
CA ILE A 170 23.32 9.33 -50.45
C ILE A 170 23.37 10.77 -50.96
N SER A 171 22.82 11.02 -52.15
CA SER A 171 22.76 12.37 -52.73
C SER A 171 21.93 13.35 -51.88
N SER A 172 21.00 12.84 -51.07
CA SER A 172 20.14 13.66 -50.21
C SER A 172 20.68 13.89 -48.79
N LEU A 173 21.88 13.37 -48.46
CA LEU A 173 22.48 13.52 -47.13
C LEU A 173 23.03 14.94 -46.87
N PRO A 174 22.89 15.47 -45.64
CA PRO A 174 23.40 16.80 -45.30
C PRO A 174 24.93 16.81 -45.14
N VAL A 175 25.61 17.71 -45.85
CA VAL A 175 27.09 17.80 -45.98
C VAL A 175 27.82 18.20 -44.68
N ASN A 176 27.13 18.78 -43.68
CA ASN A 176 27.78 19.38 -42.51
C ASN A 176 27.38 18.73 -41.17
N VAL A 177 28.17 17.76 -40.72
CA VAL A 177 27.98 17.11 -39.42
C VAL A 177 29.17 17.43 -38.51
N LYS A 178 29.03 18.49 -37.71
CA LYS A 178 30.06 18.91 -36.74
C LYS A 178 30.12 17.98 -35.52
N ARG A 179 31.34 17.60 -35.11
CA ARG A 179 31.61 16.84 -33.86
C ARG A 179 31.34 17.70 -32.62
N SER A 180 30.73 17.12 -31.59
CA SER A 180 30.63 17.66 -30.23
C SER A 180 31.18 16.60 -29.28
N ILE A 181 32.30 16.87 -28.59
CA ILE A 181 33.10 15.81 -27.93
C ILE A 181 32.81 15.65 -26.42
N TYR A 182 32.07 16.54 -25.75
CA TYR A 182 31.80 16.33 -24.32
C TYR A 182 30.37 16.68 -23.94
N GLU A 183 29.64 15.68 -23.44
CA GLU A 183 28.30 15.84 -22.88
C GLU A 183 28.34 15.65 -21.35
N PRO A 184 27.58 16.47 -20.61
CA PRO A 184 27.40 16.27 -19.19
C PRO A 184 26.67 14.93 -18.94
N PRO A 185 27.00 14.21 -17.85
CA PRO A 185 26.33 12.96 -17.53
C PRO A 185 24.82 13.16 -17.38
N GLU A 186 24.05 12.42 -18.17
CA GLU A 186 22.60 12.38 -18.01
C GLU A 186 22.25 11.46 -16.85
N VAL A 187 21.24 11.88 -16.07
CA VAL A 187 20.80 11.16 -14.88
C VAL A 187 19.30 11.04 -14.90
N GLN A 188 18.82 9.82 -14.79
CA GLN A 188 17.43 9.47 -14.58
C GLN A 188 17.28 8.75 -13.24
N ILE A 189 16.18 9.05 -12.54
CA ILE A 189 15.81 8.37 -11.31
C ILE A 189 15.01 7.13 -11.70
N SER A 190 15.52 5.94 -11.44
CA SER A 190 14.83 4.68 -11.73
C SER A 190 13.84 4.35 -10.63
N GLU A 191 14.28 4.44 -9.38
CA GLU A 191 13.50 4.06 -8.20
C GLU A 191 13.83 4.96 -7.01
N VAL A 192 12.81 5.28 -6.21
CA VAL A 192 12.93 6.01 -4.95
C VAL A 192 12.21 5.27 -3.85
N PHE A 193 12.92 4.97 -2.78
CA PHE A 193 12.39 4.37 -1.57
C PHE A 193 12.50 5.37 -0.43
N VAL A 194 11.37 5.69 0.19
CA VAL A 194 11.30 6.49 1.41
C VAL A 194 10.53 5.68 2.44
N SER A 195 11.20 5.33 3.54
CA SER A 195 10.59 4.50 4.58
C SER A 195 10.99 4.99 5.99
N PRO A 196 10.03 5.16 6.89
CA PRO A 196 8.58 5.16 6.64
C PRO A 196 8.12 6.46 5.94
N ARG A 197 6.96 6.42 5.22
CA ARG A 197 6.41 7.60 4.52
C ARG A 197 5.71 8.59 5.46
N LYS A 198 5.10 8.07 6.53
CA LYS A 198 4.56 8.82 7.66
C LYS A 198 5.35 8.41 8.88
N ILE A 199 5.83 9.38 9.65
CA ILE A 199 6.78 9.14 10.73
C ILE A 199 6.51 10.10 11.87
N LYS A 200 6.83 9.71 13.10
CA LYS A 200 6.90 10.67 14.21
C LYS A 200 8.15 11.53 14.13
N GLY A 201 8.10 12.67 14.79
CA GLY A 201 9.27 13.53 15.00
C GLY A 201 10.39 12.76 15.69
N ASN A 202 11.63 13.10 15.36
CA ASN A 202 12.87 12.52 15.88
C ASN A 202 13.11 11.03 15.60
N GLU A 203 12.19 10.33 14.95
CA GLU A 203 12.45 8.98 14.46
C GLU A 203 13.29 8.99 13.16
N ILE A 204 13.95 7.87 12.88
CA ILE A 204 14.88 7.75 11.75
C ILE A 204 14.10 7.47 10.47
N ILE A 205 14.24 8.35 9.49
CA ILE A 205 13.79 8.13 8.12
C ILE A 205 14.96 7.62 7.28
N THR A 206 14.68 6.59 6.46
CA THR A 206 15.62 6.06 5.47
C THR A 206 15.13 6.42 4.09
N CYS A 207 16.00 7.04 3.29
CA CYS A 207 15.76 7.29 1.87
C CYS A 207 16.82 6.60 1.03
N ALA A 208 16.40 5.87 0.00
CA ALA A 208 17.28 5.23 -0.95
C ALA A 208 16.84 5.57 -2.38
N VAL A 209 17.81 5.81 -3.26
CA VAL A 209 17.57 6.10 -4.67
C VAL A 209 18.44 5.20 -5.56
N ARG A 210 17.83 4.69 -6.63
CA ARG A 210 18.51 4.06 -7.75
C ARG A 210 18.59 5.06 -8.90
N LEU A 211 19.78 5.25 -9.45
CA LEU A 211 20.04 6.20 -10.54
C LEU A 211 20.53 5.45 -11.77
N ASP A 212 19.92 5.73 -12.91
CA ASP A 212 20.43 5.35 -14.22
C ASP A 212 21.22 6.52 -14.81
N LEU A 213 22.49 6.26 -15.11
CA LEU A 213 23.48 7.27 -15.46
C LEU A 213 24.06 6.97 -16.84
N SER A 214 24.05 7.98 -17.72
CA SER A 214 24.85 7.96 -18.96
C SER A 214 26.12 8.76 -18.70
N GLY A 215 27.25 8.08 -18.48
CA GLY A 215 28.55 8.74 -18.24
C GLY A 215 29.22 8.33 -16.91
N PRO A 216 30.21 9.11 -16.44
CA PRO A 216 30.90 8.82 -15.19
C PRO A 216 29.94 8.93 -13.99
N LEU A 217 30.13 8.07 -12.99
CA LEU A 217 29.34 8.12 -11.77
C LEU A 217 29.61 9.43 -11.00
N PRO A 218 28.60 10.01 -10.32
CA PRO A 218 28.81 11.15 -9.43
C PRO A 218 29.75 10.74 -8.30
N GLN A 219 30.71 11.59 -7.99
CA GLN A 219 31.68 11.34 -6.91
C GLN A 219 31.03 11.60 -5.54
N LYS A 220 30.09 12.55 -5.47
CA LYS A 220 29.34 12.87 -4.26
C LYS A 220 27.86 13.01 -4.56
N VAL A 221 27.04 12.39 -3.72
CA VAL A 221 25.58 12.38 -3.81
C VAL A 221 25.02 12.84 -2.48
N TYR A 222 24.14 13.83 -2.51
CA TYR A 222 23.58 14.46 -1.33
C TYR A 222 22.07 14.46 -1.35
N PHE A 223 21.46 14.06 -0.24
CA PHE A 223 20.04 14.27 0.02
C PHE A 223 19.87 15.62 0.73
N LEU A 224 19.00 16.44 0.17
CA LEU A 224 18.67 17.77 0.67
C LEU A 224 17.23 17.76 1.17
N TRP A 225 17.04 18.17 2.42
CA TRP A 225 15.71 18.46 2.95
C TRP A 225 15.77 19.74 3.79
N LYS A 226 14.88 20.69 3.49
CA LYS A 226 15.00 22.08 4.01
C LYS A 226 16.43 22.63 3.79
N ASN A 227 17.14 22.95 4.88
CA ASN A 227 18.51 23.47 4.86
C ASN A 227 19.55 22.40 5.25
N LYS A 228 19.14 21.13 5.45
CA LYS A 228 20.06 20.05 5.79
C LYS A 228 20.54 19.36 4.52
N LYS A 229 21.84 19.04 4.53
CA LYS A 229 22.53 18.34 3.46
C LYS A 229 23.17 17.09 4.04
N ILE A 230 22.79 15.92 3.53
CA ILE A 230 23.22 14.62 4.04
C ILE A 230 23.90 13.86 2.91
N GLU A 231 25.13 13.43 3.14
CA GLU A 231 25.87 12.62 2.17
C GLU A 231 25.30 11.20 2.10
N ALA A 232 25.09 10.71 0.88
CA ALA A 232 24.59 9.37 0.66
C ALA A 232 25.70 8.33 0.78
N GLN A 233 25.39 7.21 1.42
CA GLN A 233 26.21 6.01 1.42
C GLN A 233 25.83 5.16 0.21
N LYS A 234 26.79 4.81 -0.64
CA LYS A 234 26.55 3.94 -1.78
C LYS A 234 26.64 2.47 -1.34
N LYS A 235 25.58 1.71 -1.56
CA LYS A 235 25.54 0.25 -1.37
C LYS A 235 25.03 -0.39 -2.66
N ASP A 236 25.88 -1.13 -3.35
CA ASP A 236 25.64 -1.72 -4.67
C ASP A 236 25.20 -0.66 -5.71
N SER A 237 23.92 -0.70 -6.09
CA SER A 237 23.28 0.20 -7.07
C SER A 237 22.42 1.29 -6.41
N LEU A 238 22.38 1.33 -5.07
CA LEU A 238 21.55 2.25 -4.29
C LEU A 238 22.41 3.29 -3.57
N TYR A 239 21.93 4.53 -3.59
CA TYR A 239 22.44 5.61 -2.73
C TYR A 239 21.47 5.79 -1.57
N ILE A 240 21.95 5.59 -0.35
CA ILE A 240 21.13 5.53 0.87
C ILE A 240 21.53 6.65 1.82
N ALA A 241 20.56 7.37 2.37
CA ALA A 241 20.75 8.32 3.46
C ALA A 241 19.75 8.05 4.58
N ARG A 242 20.19 8.32 5.81
CA ARG A 242 19.35 8.22 7.02
C ARG A 242 19.49 9.49 7.85
N TRP A 243 18.37 9.97 8.38
CA TRP A 243 18.36 11.13 9.27
C TRP A 243 17.15 11.10 10.20
N ASN A 244 17.19 11.93 11.25
CA ASN A 244 16.06 12.08 12.15
C ASN A 244 15.02 13.03 11.53
N ALA A 245 13.77 12.60 11.54
CA ALA A 245 12.65 13.42 11.13
C ALA A 245 12.55 14.68 12.02
N PRO A 246 12.17 15.83 11.44
CA PRO A 246 11.99 17.06 12.20
C PRO A 246 10.86 16.92 13.21
N GLU A 247 10.93 17.66 14.32
CA GLU A 247 9.93 17.62 15.38
C GLU A 247 8.60 18.24 14.95
N LYS A 248 8.65 19.26 14.08
CA LYS A 248 7.44 19.97 13.63
C LYS A 248 6.63 19.09 12.68
N GLU A 249 5.36 18.90 12.99
CA GLU A 249 4.41 18.21 12.12
C GLU A 249 4.28 18.89 10.75
N GLY A 250 4.12 18.09 9.69
CA GLY A 250 3.89 18.61 8.35
C GLY A 250 4.50 17.76 7.23
N ARG A 251 4.38 18.25 6.00
CA ARG A 251 4.94 17.62 4.79
C ARG A 251 6.32 18.19 4.47
N TYR A 252 7.26 17.32 4.16
CA TYR A 252 8.65 17.65 3.92
C TYR A 252 9.12 17.06 2.59
N PHE A 253 9.78 17.89 1.78
CA PHE A 253 10.29 17.50 0.48
C PHE A 253 11.77 17.12 0.55
N ILE A 254 12.13 16.11 -0.22
CA ILE A 254 13.48 15.58 -0.37
C ILE A 254 13.92 15.86 -1.81
N ASN A 255 15.05 16.55 -1.95
CA ASN A 255 15.74 16.77 -3.21
C ASN A 255 17.06 16.00 -3.21
N LEU A 256 17.57 15.68 -4.39
CA LEU A 256 18.86 15.05 -4.60
C LEU A 256 19.80 16.03 -5.29
N GLU A 257 21.03 16.14 -4.80
CA GLU A 257 22.11 16.92 -5.41
C GLU A 257 23.27 15.98 -5.77
N LEU A 258 23.66 15.99 -7.03
CA LEU A 258 24.72 15.18 -7.60
C LEU A 258 25.89 16.08 -7.98
N TYR A 259 27.11 15.65 -7.66
CA TYR A 259 28.31 16.43 -7.89
C TYR A 259 29.41 15.64 -8.61
N TRP A 260 29.91 16.21 -9.70
CA TRP A 260 31.07 15.74 -10.46
C TRP A 260 32.18 16.81 -10.42
N PRO A 261 33.00 16.84 -9.37
CA PRO A 261 34.18 17.69 -9.26
C PRO A 261 35.02 17.74 -10.55
N ASN A 262 35.31 16.59 -11.17
CA ASN A 262 36.14 16.50 -12.38
C ASN A 262 35.55 17.23 -13.59
N LEU A 263 34.24 17.47 -13.60
CA LEU A 263 33.51 18.16 -14.67
C LEU A 263 33.01 19.54 -14.23
N GLY A 264 33.26 19.95 -12.97
CA GLY A 264 32.68 21.15 -12.39
C GLY A 264 31.14 21.14 -12.32
N LEU A 265 30.49 19.99 -12.51
CA LEU A 265 29.04 19.91 -12.71
C LEU A 265 28.30 19.60 -11.41
N LYS A 266 27.23 20.37 -11.14
CA LYS A 266 26.25 20.10 -10.08
C LYS A 266 24.85 19.98 -10.68
N LYS A 267 24.11 18.93 -10.31
CA LYS A 267 22.72 18.72 -10.74
C LYS A 267 21.81 18.53 -9.53
N LYS A 268 20.71 19.28 -9.48
CA LYS A 268 19.66 19.14 -8.46
C LYS A 268 18.40 18.58 -9.09
N MET A 269 17.71 17.69 -8.38
CA MET A 269 16.46 17.08 -8.82
C MET A 269 15.53 16.82 -7.63
N PHE A 270 14.22 16.95 -7.85
CA PHE A 270 13.23 16.54 -6.86
C PHE A 270 13.20 15.01 -6.77
N LEU A 271 13.12 14.49 -5.56
CA LEU A 271 13.14 13.04 -5.31
C LEU A 271 11.79 12.54 -4.83
N SER A 272 11.34 12.99 -3.66
CA SER A 272 10.08 12.56 -3.04
C SER A 272 9.71 13.44 -1.84
N ASP A 273 8.68 13.06 -1.09
CA ASP A 273 8.27 13.71 0.14
C ASP A 273 7.94 12.69 1.25
N PHE A 274 7.95 13.16 2.49
CA PHE A 274 7.51 12.42 3.66
C PHE A 274 6.67 13.33 4.57
N ARG A 275 5.87 12.72 5.44
CA ARG A 275 5.04 13.45 6.41
C ARG A 275 5.47 13.11 7.83
N VAL A 276 5.72 14.15 8.61
CA VAL A 276 5.81 14.04 10.06
C VAL A 276 4.41 14.20 10.62
N ASP A 277 3.98 13.23 11.44
CA ASP A 277 2.69 13.19 12.10
C ASP A 277 2.89 12.80 13.56
N ASN A 278 2.61 13.73 14.48
CA ASN A 278 2.76 13.53 15.92
C ASN A 278 1.42 13.47 16.64
N THR A 279 0.31 13.51 15.90
CA THR A 279 -1.02 13.63 16.48
C THR A 279 -1.65 12.24 16.63
N PRO A 280 -1.98 11.80 17.86
CA PRO A 280 -2.63 10.51 18.04
C PRO A 280 -4.07 10.48 17.50
N PRO A 281 -4.52 9.32 17.01
CA PRO A 281 -5.90 9.16 16.53
C PRO A 281 -6.92 9.34 17.66
N ASP A 282 -7.84 10.27 17.48
CA ASP A 282 -8.96 10.50 18.40
C ASP A 282 -10.11 9.53 18.09
N ILE A 283 -10.18 8.47 18.91
CA ILE A 283 -11.15 7.38 18.76
C ILE A 283 -12.30 7.46 19.77
N GLY A 284 -13.52 7.35 19.25
CA GLY A 284 -14.74 7.07 20.00
C GLY A 284 -15.13 5.60 19.92
N LEU A 285 -15.80 5.11 20.97
CA LEU A 285 -16.38 3.77 21.01
C LEU A 285 -17.84 3.84 21.44
N LYS A 286 -18.74 3.46 20.52
CA LYS A 286 -20.17 3.34 20.78
C LYS A 286 -20.53 1.87 20.98
N ILE A 287 -21.24 1.57 22.07
CA ILE A 287 -21.72 0.21 22.34
C ILE A 287 -23.23 0.15 22.06
N LEU A 288 -23.64 -0.82 21.25
CA LEU A 288 -25.04 -1.13 20.94
C LEU A 288 -25.44 -2.48 21.55
N LYS A 289 -26.76 -2.73 21.61
CA LYS A 289 -27.40 -3.94 22.17
C LYS A 289 -27.26 -4.12 23.69
N GLY A 290 -26.72 -3.12 24.40
CA GLY A 290 -26.83 -3.00 25.87
C GLY A 290 -27.95 -2.05 26.29
N LYS A 291 -28.48 -2.23 27.51
CA LYS A 291 -29.40 -1.31 28.18
C LYS A 291 -28.63 -0.49 29.21
N ASN A 292 -28.88 0.81 29.29
CA ASN A 292 -28.28 1.67 30.30
C ASN A 292 -29.12 1.63 31.58
N ILE A 293 -28.52 1.21 32.69
CA ILE A 293 -29.17 1.09 34.01
C ILE A 293 -28.27 1.79 35.01
N ASN A 294 -28.75 2.88 35.63
CA ASN A 294 -28.01 3.68 36.61
C ASN A 294 -26.60 4.07 36.11
N GLY A 295 -26.48 4.47 34.85
CA GLY A 295 -25.21 4.86 34.23
C GLY A 295 -24.29 3.71 33.80
N LYS A 296 -24.69 2.45 34.03
CA LYS A 296 -23.93 1.26 33.61
C LYS A 296 -24.59 0.62 32.39
N LEU A 297 -23.80 0.30 31.37
CA LEU A 297 -24.28 -0.41 30.20
C LEU A 297 -24.30 -1.93 30.47
N VAL A 298 -25.48 -2.52 30.45
CA VAL A 298 -25.73 -3.93 30.82
C VAL A 298 -26.18 -4.73 29.60
N PHE A 299 -25.73 -5.97 29.48
CA PHE A 299 -26.16 -6.91 28.43
C PHE A 299 -26.05 -8.38 28.88
N ASN A 300 -26.73 -9.29 28.18
CA ASN A 300 -26.76 -10.72 28.52
C ASN A 300 -26.37 -11.71 27.40
N LYS A 301 -26.42 -11.29 26.13
CA LYS A 301 -26.11 -12.16 24.98
C LYS A 301 -24.88 -11.70 24.21
N TYR A 302 -24.93 -10.50 23.66
CA TYR A 302 -23.83 -9.91 22.90
C TYR A 302 -23.95 -8.39 22.84
N ILE A 303 -22.81 -7.73 22.60
CA ILE A 303 -22.74 -6.31 22.29
C ILE A 303 -22.05 -6.08 20.95
N TYR A 304 -22.42 -4.98 20.28
CA TYR A 304 -21.65 -4.46 19.16
C TYR A 304 -20.87 -3.24 19.61
N CYS A 305 -19.56 -3.25 19.41
CA CYS A 305 -18.71 -2.10 19.66
C CYS A 305 -18.37 -1.48 18.30
N ILE A 306 -18.81 -0.26 18.07
CA ILE A 306 -18.59 0.50 16.84
C ILE A 306 -17.56 1.58 17.14
N ALA A 307 -16.39 1.45 16.51
CA ALA A 307 -15.35 2.46 16.59
C ALA A 307 -15.64 3.62 15.62
N SER A 308 -15.31 4.83 16.03
CA SER A 308 -15.44 6.04 15.19
C SER A 308 -14.22 6.91 15.38
N LEU A 309 -13.60 7.35 14.29
CA LEU A 309 -12.52 8.33 14.32
C LEU A 309 -13.12 9.73 14.18
N LYS A 310 -12.81 10.66 15.09
CA LYS A 310 -13.27 12.05 14.94
C LYS A 310 -12.60 12.74 13.75
N ARG A 311 -11.33 12.40 13.51
CA ARG A 311 -10.55 12.81 12.34
C ARG A 311 -10.26 11.57 11.50
N PRO A 312 -10.87 11.41 10.31
CA PRO A 312 -10.62 10.25 9.47
C PRO A 312 -9.15 10.16 9.07
N GLU A 313 -8.52 9.02 9.37
CA GLU A 313 -7.12 8.76 9.04
C GLU A 313 -6.86 7.26 8.84
N PRO A 314 -5.81 6.88 8.08
CA PRO A 314 -5.46 5.48 7.89
C PRO A 314 -4.84 4.87 9.15
N ILE A 315 -5.39 3.73 9.58
CA ILE A 315 -4.92 2.94 10.71
C ILE A 315 -3.99 1.83 10.22
N ALA A 316 -2.81 1.69 10.84
CA ALA A 316 -1.83 0.65 10.55
C ALA A 316 -2.17 -0.68 11.22
N ARG A 317 -2.63 -0.64 12.47
CA ARG A 317 -3.06 -1.81 13.24
C ARG A 317 -4.00 -1.42 14.38
N TRP A 318 -4.73 -2.39 14.91
CA TRP A 318 -5.61 -2.19 16.06
C TRP A 318 -5.58 -3.39 17.00
N LEU A 319 -5.93 -3.11 18.25
CA LEU A 319 -5.99 -4.06 19.35
C LEU A 319 -7.32 -3.88 20.10
N PHE A 320 -8.18 -4.88 20.05
CA PHE A 320 -9.43 -4.93 20.78
C PHE A 320 -9.31 -5.91 21.95
N GLU A 321 -9.57 -5.44 23.16
CA GLU A 321 -9.42 -6.21 24.40
C GLU A 321 -10.70 -6.16 25.24
N VAL A 322 -11.00 -7.26 25.93
CA VAL A 322 -11.91 -7.27 27.07
C VAL A 322 -11.15 -7.62 28.32
N VAL A 323 -11.26 -6.75 29.31
CA VAL A 323 -10.50 -6.79 30.56
C VAL A 323 -11.47 -6.99 31.71
N ASP A 324 -11.14 -7.87 32.65
CA ASP A 324 -11.86 -8.01 33.91
C ASP A 324 -11.66 -6.75 34.78
N LYS A 325 -12.75 -6.12 35.24
CA LYS A 325 -12.63 -4.85 35.97
C LYS A 325 -11.91 -5.01 37.31
N LYS A 326 -12.05 -6.15 37.98
CA LYS A 326 -11.49 -6.37 39.33
C LYS A 326 -10.02 -6.74 39.28
N SER A 327 -9.67 -7.73 38.48
CA SER A 327 -8.31 -8.27 38.37
C SER A 327 -7.43 -7.53 37.36
N GLN A 328 -8.02 -6.67 36.51
CA GLN A 328 -7.34 -6.01 35.38
C GLN A 328 -6.71 -7.00 34.37
N LYS A 329 -7.09 -8.28 34.42
CA LYS A 329 -6.61 -9.32 33.51
C LYS A 329 -7.31 -9.20 32.15
N VAL A 330 -6.54 -9.30 31.06
CA VAL A 330 -7.08 -9.41 29.70
C VAL A 330 -7.66 -10.82 29.52
N LEU A 331 -8.96 -10.89 29.24
CA LEU A 331 -9.71 -12.14 29.05
C LEU A 331 -10.00 -12.43 27.58
N PHE A 332 -10.17 -11.37 26.79
CA PHE A 332 -10.33 -11.46 25.35
C PHE A 332 -9.39 -10.48 24.65
N LYS A 333 -8.79 -10.90 23.54
CA LYS A 333 -7.86 -10.09 22.74
C LYS A 333 -7.93 -10.46 21.26
N GLU A 334 -8.07 -9.45 20.42
CA GLU A 334 -7.84 -9.50 18.98
C GLU A 334 -6.84 -8.40 18.58
N ASP A 335 -5.75 -8.78 17.93
CA ASP A 335 -4.68 -7.88 17.45
C ASP A 335 -4.50 -8.12 15.95
N ARG A 336 -4.78 -7.11 15.13
CA ARG A 336 -4.78 -7.25 13.66
C ARG A 336 -4.18 -6.02 12.99
N PRO A 337 -3.41 -6.22 11.89
CA PRO A 337 -2.99 -5.12 11.04
C PRO A 337 -4.16 -4.61 10.17
N GLY A 338 -4.00 -3.42 9.64
CA GLY A 338 -4.92 -2.80 8.68
C GLY A 338 -6.05 -1.99 9.32
N PRO A 339 -7.08 -1.66 8.52
CA PRO A 339 -8.15 -0.77 8.94
C PRO A 339 -9.04 -1.40 10.02
N LEU A 340 -9.75 -0.54 10.76
CA LEU A 340 -10.75 -0.95 11.73
C LEU A 340 -11.92 -1.68 11.04
N PRO A 341 -12.42 -2.79 11.62
CA PRO A 341 -13.65 -3.42 11.13
C PRO A 341 -14.87 -2.54 11.40
N LYS A 342 -15.95 -2.74 10.63
CA LYS A 342 -17.22 -2.00 10.80
C LYS A 342 -17.82 -2.15 12.21
N LYS A 343 -17.59 -3.28 12.87
CA LYS A 343 -18.02 -3.56 14.24
C LYS A 343 -17.19 -4.67 14.87
N PHE A 344 -16.99 -4.58 16.17
CA PHE A 344 -16.53 -5.67 17.01
C PHE A 344 -17.73 -6.34 17.68
N VAL A 345 -17.71 -7.66 17.82
CA VAL A 345 -18.79 -8.42 18.46
C VAL A 345 -18.22 -9.17 19.64
N TRP A 346 -18.72 -8.89 20.84
CA TRP A 346 -18.36 -9.66 22.02
C TRP A 346 -19.60 -10.33 22.61
N LYS A 347 -19.48 -11.64 22.91
CA LYS A 347 -20.57 -12.52 23.37
C LYS A 347 -20.43 -12.93 24.85
N GLY A 348 -19.64 -12.19 25.64
CA GLY A 348 -19.35 -12.55 27.03
C GLY A 348 -18.43 -13.77 27.17
N LYS A 349 -17.56 -14.01 26.18
CA LYS A 349 -16.64 -15.16 26.13
C LYS A 349 -15.19 -14.73 26.11
N ASP A 350 -14.29 -15.59 26.56
CA ASP A 350 -12.84 -15.43 26.42
C ASP A 350 -12.33 -15.86 25.03
N ASN A 351 -11.01 -15.84 24.82
CA ASN A 351 -10.39 -16.25 23.56
C ASN A 351 -10.56 -17.74 23.23
N GLN A 352 -10.77 -18.59 24.23
CA GLN A 352 -11.01 -20.02 24.09
C GLN A 352 -12.50 -20.33 23.82
N GLY A 353 -13.37 -19.33 23.90
CA GLY A 353 -14.80 -19.46 23.68
C GLY A 353 -15.57 -19.91 24.92
N TYR A 354 -14.93 -19.99 26.09
CA TYR A 354 -15.59 -20.24 27.36
C TYR A 354 -16.37 -19.02 27.80
N LEU A 355 -17.53 -19.28 28.43
CA LEU A 355 -18.40 -18.23 28.93
C LEU A 355 -17.80 -17.63 30.20
N LEU A 356 -17.67 -16.31 30.22
CA LEU A 356 -17.16 -15.59 31.38
C LEU A 356 -18.25 -15.44 32.47
N PRO A 357 -17.86 -15.34 33.75
CA PRO A 357 -18.80 -15.09 34.84
C PRO A 357 -19.61 -13.80 34.64
N SER A 358 -20.77 -13.72 35.31
CA SER A 358 -21.50 -12.44 35.33
C SER A 358 -20.75 -11.44 36.21
N GLY A 359 -20.49 -10.25 35.67
CA GLY A 359 -19.64 -9.25 36.32
C GLY A 359 -19.30 -8.04 35.45
N PRO A 360 -18.61 -7.05 36.04
CA PRO A 360 -18.17 -5.86 35.33
C PRO A 360 -16.90 -6.11 34.50
N TYR A 361 -16.90 -5.62 33.27
CA TYR A 361 -15.81 -5.73 32.31
C TYR A 361 -15.49 -4.37 31.67
N ILE A 362 -14.27 -4.22 31.18
CA ILE A 362 -13.80 -3.05 30.43
C ILE A 362 -13.52 -3.49 29.00
N ILE A 363 -14.21 -2.87 28.04
CA ILE A 363 -13.90 -2.98 26.62
C ILE A 363 -12.87 -1.91 26.30
N ARG A 364 -11.70 -2.32 25.80
CA ARG A 364 -10.61 -1.41 25.44
C ARG A 364 -10.28 -1.59 23.96
N LEU A 365 -10.19 -0.47 23.25
CA LEU A 365 -9.71 -0.42 21.87
C LEU A 365 -8.49 0.48 21.82
N LYS A 366 -7.38 -0.05 21.29
CA LYS A 366 -6.19 0.72 20.92
C LYS A 366 -5.99 0.66 19.42
N VAL A 367 -5.57 1.76 18.82
CA VAL A 367 -5.27 1.85 17.40
C VAL A 367 -3.94 2.55 17.20
N TRP A 368 -3.21 2.14 16.16
CA TRP A 368 -1.97 2.77 15.73
C TRP A 368 -2.18 3.32 14.33
N ASP A 369 -1.90 4.60 14.13
CA ASP A 369 -1.86 5.19 12.79
C ASP A 369 -0.63 4.72 12.00
N LEU A 370 -0.47 5.22 10.78
CA LEU A 370 0.69 4.93 9.93
C LEU A 370 2.02 5.53 10.41
N ALA A 371 1.99 6.54 11.29
CA ALA A 371 3.19 7.11 11.91
C ALA A 371 3.55 6.43 13.25
N GLY A 372 2.69 5.52 13.73
CA GLY A 372 2.84 4.82 15.00
C GLY A 372 2.25 5.56 16.21
N ASN A 373 1.51 6.67 16.04
CA ASN A 373 0.81 7.30 17.16
C ASN A 373 -0.32 6.40 17.66
N ILE A 374 -0.58 6.44 18.97
CA ILE A 374 -1.49 5.50 19.64
C ILE A 374 -2.74 6.23 20.13
N GLY A 375 -3.89 5.85 19.59
CA GLY A 375 -5.19 6.23 20.12
C GLY A 375 -5.75 5.13 21.01
N GLN A 376 -6.32 5.47 22.16
CA GLN A 376 -6.95 4.50 23.07
C GLN A 376 -8.29 5.02 23.59
N VAL A 377 -9.28 4.12 23.64
CA VAL A 377 -10.59 4.37 24.27
C VAL A 377 -11.02 3.14 25.05
N GLN A 378 -11.75 3.36 26.14
CA GLN A 378 -12.33 2.28 26.92
C GLN A 378 -13.75 2.61 27.38
N LYS A 379 -14.56 1.56 27.56
CA LYS A 379 -15.93 1.62 28.05
C LYS A 379 -16.18 0.49 29.03
N GLU A 380 -16.83 0.81 30.14
CA GLU A 380 -17.26 -0.19 31.11
C GLU A 380 -18.60 -0.81 30.70
N VAL A 381 -18.72 -2.11 30.88
CA VAL A 381 -19.94 -2.88 30.64
C VAL A 381 -20.19 -3.87 31.78
N LEU A 382 -21.45 -4.17 32.06
CA LEU A 382 -21.86 -5.20 33.00
C LEU A 382 -22.46 -6.38 32.22
N PHE A 383 -21.79 -7.52 32.28
CA PHE A 383 -22.28 -8.75 31.66
C PHE A 383 -23.06 -9.56 32.71
N VAL A 384 -24.33 -9.88 32.43
CA VAL A 384 -25.16 -10.70 33.31
C VAL A 384 -25.92 -11.69 32.47
N ARG A 385 -25.74 -12.98 32.72
CA ARG A 385 -26.40 -14.06 31.95
C ARG A 385 -27.14 -15.06 32.83
N ASN A 386 -26.85 -15.08 34.14
CA ASN A 386 -27.61 -15.86 35.08
C ASN A 386 -29.07 -15.38 35.14
N ALA A 387 -29.99 -16.33 35.21
CA ALA A 387 -31.40 -16.02 35.44
C ALA A 387 -31.62 -15.64 36.92
N PRO A 388 -32.58 -14.75 37.21
CA PRO A 388 -32.93 -14.41 38.59
C PRO A 388 -33.39 -15.64 39.36
N GLN A 389 -32.96 -15.77 40.62
CA GLN A 389 -33.44 -16.82 41.51
C GLN A 389 -34.42 -16.22 42.53
N ILE A 390 -35.59 -16.85 42.64
CA ILE A 390 -36.63 -16.51 43.61
C ILE A 390 -36.85 -17.73 44.50
N ASN A 391 -36.92 -17.47 45.80
CA ASN A 391 -37.29 -18.45 46.80
C ASN A 391 -38.73 -18.16 47.24
N LEU A 392 -39.57 -19.18 47.11
CA LEU A 392 -40.96 -19.20 47.57
C LEU A 392 -40.99 -19.91 48.92
N LEU A 393 -41.50 -19.22 49.94
CA LEU A 393 -41.77 -19.79 51.26
C LEU A 393 -43.28 -19.79 51.47
N ALA A 394 -43.83 -20.93 51.86
CA ALA A 394 -45.25 -21.08 52.17
C ALA A 394 -45.40 -21.42 53.66
N GLU A 395 -46.09 -20.56 54.39
CA GLU A 395 -46.38 -20.72 55.81
C GLU A 395 -47.88 -20.96 56.02
N LYS A 396 -48.23 -21.98 56.80
CA LYS A 396 -49.63 -22.25 57.14
C LYS A 396 -50.06 -21.38 58.32
N ARG A 397 -51.14 -20.63 58.16
CA ARG A 397 -51.78 -19.86 59.23
C ARG A 397 -53.01 -20.61 59.75
N ASN A 398 -53.33 -20.46 61.03
CA ASN A 398 -54.50 -21.10 61.67
C ASN A 398 -55.76 -20.92 60.81
N ASN A 399 -56.59 -21.95 60.75
CA ASN A 399 -57.84 -21.98 59.99
C ASN A 399 -57.68 -21.98 58.46
N ASN A 400 -56.87 -22.93 57.94
CA ASN A 400 -56.89 -23.29 56.51
C ASN A 400 -56.39 -22.20 55.53
N LYS A 401 -55.62 -21.23 56.03
CA LYS A 401 -54.99 -20.18 55.21
C LYS A 401 -53.50 -20.48 55.01
N ILE A 402 -52.98 -20.20 53.82
CA ILE A 402 -51.55 -20.30 53.48
C ILE A 402 -51.07 -18.91 53.09
N ASP A 403 -50.00 -18.47 53.75
CA ASP A 403 -49.29 -17.23 53.45
C ASP A 403 -48.08 -17.60 52.59
N ILE A 404 -48.06 -17.13 51.35
CA ILE A 404 -46.92 -17.32 50.45
C ILE A 404 -46.08 -16.05 50.45
N LYS A 405 -44.83 -16.19 50.89
CA LYS A 405 -43.82 -15.14 50.87
C LYS A 405 -42.86 -15.39 49.70
N LEU A 406 -42.83 -14.42 48.80
CA LEU A 406 -41.87 -14.35 47.70
C LEU A 406 -40.63 -13.59 48.16
N SER A 407 -39.47 -14.23 48.13
CA SER A 407 -38.18 -13.59 48.42
C SER A 407 -37.24 -13.71 47.23
N LEU A 408 -36.68 -12.57 46.80
CA LEU A 408 -35.68 -12.54 45.74
C LEU A 408 -34.31 -12.85 46.33
N SER A 409 -33.55 -13.74 45.71
CA SER A 409 -32.11 -13.84 46.00
C SER A 409 -31.36 -12.60 45.51
N ASN A 410 -30.13 -12.40 45.97
CA ASN A 410 -29.24 -11.33 45.49
C ASN A 410 -28.93 -11.51 43.98
N HIS A 411 -29.81 -10.96 43.14
CA HIS A 411 -29.62 -10.89 41.69
C HIS A 411 -28.99 -9.54 41.31
N LEU A 412 -28.05 -9.54 40.36
CA LEU A 412 -27.29 -8.35 39.98
C LEU A 412 -28.13 -7.27 39.26
N LEU A 413 -29.29 -7.66 38.73
CA LEU A 413 -30.14 -6.79 37.94
C LEU A 413 -31.54 -6.63 38.54
N PRO A 414 -32.20 -5.49 38.31
CA PRO A 414 -33.62 -5.35 38.61
C PRO A 414 -34.47 -6.37 37.85
N ILE A 415 -35.50 -6.86 38.53
CA ILE A 415 -36.53 -7.71 37.92
C ILE A 415 -37.50 -6.82 37.15
N ASP A 416 -37.93 -7.29 35.99
CA ASP A 416 -38.85 -6.58 35.09
C ASP A 416 -40.26 -7.20 35.17
N TYR A 417 -40.32 -8.52 35.33
CA TYR A 417 -41.56 -9.28 35.29
C TYR A 417 -41.52 -10.51 36.20
N ILE A 418 -42.60 -10.72 36.95
CA ILE A 418 -42.86 -11.93 37.73
C ILE A 418 -44.29 -12.40 37.43
N LYS A 419 -44.46 -13.69 37.14
CA LYS A 419 -45.75 -14.37 37.03
C LYS A 419 -45.75 -15.58 37.93
N LEU A 420 -46.67 -15.62 38.89
CA LEU A 420 -46.91 -16.77 39.76
C LEU A 420 -48.33 -17.28 39.53
N GLU A 421 -48.44 -18.55 39.17
CA GLU A 421 -49.70 -19.27 39.03
C GLU A 421 -49.70 -20.41 40.05
N ILE A 422 -50.85 -20.64 40.67
CA ILE A 422 -51.04 -21.63 41.73
C ILE A 422 -52.22 -22.50 41.36
N TRP A 423 -52.00 -23.81 41.37
CA TRP A 423 -52.90 -24.83 40.85
C TRP A 423 -53.19 -25.87 41.94
N ASP A 424 -54.40 -26.44 41.94
CA ASP A 424 -54.70 -27.61 42.76
C ASP A 424 -54.26 -28.93 42.08
N GLU A 425 -54.48 -30.07 42.76
CA GLU A 425 -54.20 -31.41 42.22
C GLU A 425 -55.07 -31.77 41.00
N GLU A 426 -56.23 -31.15 40.86
CA GLU A 426 -57.21 -31.41 39.80
C GLU A 426 -56.93 -30.55 38.54
N GLY A 427 -55.95 -29.63 38.62
CA GLY A 427 -55.56 -28.73 37.52
C GLY A 427 -56.34 -27.42 37.46
N ASN A 428 -57.13 -27.09 38.49
CA ASN A 428 -57.82 -25.81 38.56
C ASN A 428 -56.88 -24.71 39.07
N LEU A 429 -56.94 -23.54 38.43
CA LEU A 429 -56.17 -22.36 38.82
C LEU A 429 -56.77 -21.73 40.09
N LEU A 430 -56.03 -21.79 41.20
CA LEU A 430 -56.42 -21.21 42.48
C LEU A 430 -56.10 -19.72 42.56
N LYS A 431 -54.95 -19.31 42.01
CA LYS A 431 -54.52 -17.91 42.03
C LYS A 431 -53.50 -17.62 40.94
N GLU A 432 -53.60 -16.43 40.37
CA GLU A 432 -52.59 -15.86 39.48
C GLU A 432 -52.17 -14.49 40.02
N VAL A 433 -50.86 -14.24 40.00
CA VAL A 433 -50.24 -12.97 40.37
C VAL A 433 -49.22 -12.61 39.31
N SER A 434 -49.46 -11.52 38.60
CA SER A 434 -48.51 -10.91 37.67
C SER A 434 -48.05 -9.57 38.22
N ILE A 435 -46.74 -9.34 38.22
CA ILE A 435 -46.11 -8.11 38.69
C ILE A 435 -45.17 -7.62 37.60
N THR A 436 -45.29 -6.35 37.24
CA THR A 436 -44.47 -5.71 36.21
C THR A 436 -43.84 -4.42 36.73
N GLY A 437 -42.63 -4.10 36.28
CA GLY A 437 -42.04 -2.77 36.42
C GLY A 437 -41.71 -2.33 37.87
N LYS A 438 -41.90 -1.03 38.14
CA LYS A 438 -41.47 -0.34 39.37
C LYS A 438 -42.19 -0.79 40.66
N GLU A 439 -43.23 -1.62 40.58
CA GLU A 439 -43.96 -2.15 41.74
C GLU A 439 -43.26 -3.36 42.42
N ILE A 440 -42.09 -3.76 41.92
CA ILE A 440 -41.28 -4.83 42.52
C ILE A 440 -40.45 -4.23 43.69
N GLU A 441 -41.13 -3.59 44.64
CA GLU A 441 -40.58 -3.31 45.96
C GLU A 441 -40.90 -4.48 46.90
N ILE A 442 -39.84 -4.97 47.53
CA ILE A 442 -39.68 -6.31 48.05
C ILE A 442 -40.42 -6.46 49.38
N ASN A 443 -41.59 -7.12 49.35
CA ASN A 443 -42.23 -7.96 50.39
C ASN A 443 -43.75 -8.03 50.14
N LYS A 444 -44.19 -8.65 49.05
CA LYS A 444 -45.62 -8.97 48.86
C LYS A 444 -45.91 -10.34 49.48
N ASN A 445 -46.70 -10.34 50.56
CA ASN A 445 -47.31 -11.55 51.08
C ASN A 445 -48.58 -11.84 50.26
N ILE A 446 -48.65 -13.02 49.66
CA ILE A 446 -49.85 -13.47 48.94
C ILE A 446 -50.64 -14.36 49.89
N PHE A 447 -51.86 -13.94 50.21
CA PHE A 447 -52.76 -14.68 51.08
C PHE A 447 -53.64 -15.63 50.26
N LEU A 448 -53.70 -16.89 50.65
CA LEU A 448 -54.56 -17.91 50.05
C LEU A 448 -55.44 -18.56 51.13
N GLN A 449 -56.72 -18.76 50.82
CA GLN A 449 -57.63 -19.53 51.65
C GLN A 449 -57.90 -20.86 50.98
N MET A 450 -57.61 -21.95 51.67
CA MET A 450 -57.72 -23.31 51.13
C MET A 450 -58.74 -24.14 51.89
N LYS A 451 -59.39 -25.09 51.21
CA LYS A 451 -60.10 -26.18 51.87
C LYS A 451 -59.09 -27.27 52.28
N LYS A 452 -59.40 -28.01 53.35
CA LYS A 452 -58.48 -28.90 54.08
C LYS A 452 -57.81 -29.91 53.12
N ASN A 453 -56.49 -30.08 53.23
CA ASN A 453 -55.70 -31.23 52.73
C ASN A 453 -55.45 -31.43 51.22
N LYS A 454 -55.66 -30.46 50.33
CA LYS A 454 -55.22 -30.59 48.91
C LYS A 454 -53.75 -30.20 48.73
N LYS A 455 -52.95 -30.99 47.98
CA LYS A 455 -51.63 -30.52 47.52
C LYS A 455 -51.82 -29.38 46.52
N VAL A 456 -50.82 -28.53 46.45
CA VAL A 456 -50.82 -27.35 45.60
C VAL A 456 -49.56 -27.37 44.76
N TYR A 457 -49.70 -27.01 43.50
CA TYR A 457 -48.59 -26.82 42.59
C TYR A 457 -48.46 -25.34 42.25
N TYR A 458 -47.24 -24.89 41.98
CA TYR A 458 -47.00 -23.55 41.47
C TYR A 458 -46.20 -23.57 40.18
N SER A 459 -46.50 -22.59 39.33
CA SER A 459 -45.74 -22.24 38.15
C SER A 459 -45.25 -20.80 38.30
N LEU A 460 -43.94 -20.58 38.19
CA LEU A 460 -43.30 -19.29 38.38
C LEU A 460 -42.48 -18.93 37.14
N GLU A 461 -42.77 -17.79 36.54
CA GLU A 461 -41.93 -17.15 35.53
C GLU A 461 -41.35 -15.86 36.08
N VAL A 462 -40.03 -15.69 35.96
CA VAL A 462 -39.31 -14.50 36.41
C VAL A 462 -38.41 -14.02 35.29
N ARG A 463 -38.40 -12.72 35.02
CA ARG A 463 -37.56 -12.11 34.00
C ARG A 463 -36.88 -10.85 34.52
N ASP A 464 -35.58 -10.73 34.25
CA ASP A 464 -34.84 -9.50 34.53
C ASP A 464 -35.00 -8.47 33.39
N ILE A 465 -34.54 -7.24 33.64
CA ILE A 465 -34.61 -6.13 32.68
C ILE A 465 -33.82 -6.35 31.38
N VAL A 466 -32.87 -7.29 31.32
CA VAL A 466 -32.14 -7.65 30.09
C VAL A 466 -32.67 -8.91 29.41
N GLY A 467 -33.72 -9.53 29.97
CA GLY A 467 -34.44 -10.66 29.42
C GLY A 467 -33.95 -12.04 29.87
N ASN A 468 -33.08 -12.15 30.89
CA ASN A 468 -32.78 -13.46 31.48
C ASN A 468 -34.04 -13.96 32.19
N LYS A 469 -34.48 -15.17 31.83
CA LYS A 469 -35.74 -15.76 32.29
C LYS A 469 -35.49 -17.05 33.06
N ARG A 470 -36.19 -17.22 34.18
CA ARG A 470 -36.35 -18.49 34.88
C ARG A 470 -37.81 -18.91 34.81
N THR A 471 -38.06 -20.18 34.47
CA THR A 471 -39.41 -20.76 34.48
C THR A 471 -39.38 -22.01 35.33
N ILE A 472 -40.29 -22.09 36.28
CA ILE A 472 -40.60 -23.27 37.07
C ILE A 472 -42.05 -23.61 36.72
N LYS A 473 -42.35 -24.87 36.41
CA LYS A 473 -43.71 -25.31 36.08
C LYS A 473 -44.10 -26.47 36.97
N ASN A 474 -45.34 -26.43 37.46
CA ASN A 474 -45.99 -27.52 38.19
C ASN A 474 -45.14 -28.10 39.33
N PHE A 475 -44.50 -27.23 40.12
CA PHE A 475 -43.67 -27.66 41.25
C PHE A 475 -44.52 -27.74 42.53
N PRO A 476 -44.42 -28.82 43.31
CA PRO A 476 -45.23 -28.95 44.54
C PRO A 476 -44.82 -27.90 45.56
N LEU A 477 -45.81 -27.23 46.16
CA LEU A 477 -45.61 -26.29 47.25
C LEU A 477 -45.45 -27.08 48.56
N SER A 478 -44.21 -27.28 49.02
CA SER A 478 -43.96 -27.88 50.33
C SER A 478 -44.21 -26.85 51.43
N THR A 479 -45.15 -27.13 52.32
CA THR A 479 -45.37 -26.34 53.54
C THR A 479 -44.21 -26.60 54.50
N ILE A 480 -43.29 -25.65 54.66
CA ILE A 480 -42.26 -25.75 55.68
C ILE A 480 -42.89 -25.34 57.03
N LEU A 481 -42.89 -26.27 57.98
CA LEU A 481 -43.28 -26.04 59.37
C LEU A 481 -42.21 -25.19 60.09
N ILE A 482 -42.60 -24.05 60.66
CA ILE A 482 -41.84 -23.41 61.74
C ILE A 482 -42.43 -23.90 63.07
N GLN A 483 -41.92 -25.03 63.57
CA GLN A 483 -41.80 -25.22 65.02
C GLN A 483 -40.55 -24.43 65.46
N ALA A 484 -40.72 -23.19 65.89
CA ALA A 484 -39.68 -22.47 66.64
C ALA A 484 -40.24 -21.25 67.35
N LYS A 485 -41.03 -21.48 68.41
CA LYS A 485 -41.07 -20.58 69.59
C LYS A 485 -41.69 -21.33 70.76
N LYS A 486 -40.87 -21.50 71.81
CA LYS A 486 -40.99 -22.37 73.00
C LYS A 486 -40.35 -23.75 72.69
N GLU A 487 -39.13 -24.05 73.12
CA GLU A 487 -38.55 -23.84 74.44
C GLU A 487 -37.11 -23.32 74.45
N ASN A 488 -36.87 -22.42 75.40
CA ASN A 488 -35.57 -22.09 75.95
C ASN A 488 -34.83 -23.35 76.44
N LYS A 489 -33.52 -23.42 76.24
CA LYS A 489 -32.53 -23.28 77.33
C LYS A 489 -31.10 -23.51 76.82
N LYS A 490 -30.24 -22.56 77.20
CA LYS A 490 -28.80 -22.71 77.41
C LYS A 490 -28.35 -24.18 77.56
N LYS A 491 -27.39 -24.59 76.74
CA LYS A 491 -26.25 -25.39 77.22
C LYS A 491 -24.98 -24.79 76.66
N GLU A 492 -24.25 -24.13 77.54
CA GLU A 492 -22.82 -23.89 77.43
C GLU A 492 -22.14 -25.18 76.98
N LYS A 493 -21.37 -25.13 75.89
CA LYS A 493 -20.33 -26.13 75.64
C LYS A 493 -19.08 -25.64 76.36
N LYS A 494 -18.79 -26.27 77.50
CA LYS A 494 -17.45 -26.36 78.07
C LYS A 494 -16.46 -26.78 76.98
N SER A 495 -15.38 -26.03 76.88
CA SER A 495 -14.14 -26.45 76.24
C SER A 495 -13.64 -27.74 76.88
N ILE A 496 -13.50 -28.80 76.09
CA ILE A 496 -12.66 -29.94 76.43
C ILE A 496 -11.61 -29.99 75.33
N TRP A 497 -10.40 -29.60 75.72
CA TRP A 497 -9.15 -29.94 75.04
C TRP A 497 -8.97 -31.45 75.04
N ILE A 498 -8.57 -32.03 73.92
CA ILE A 498 -7.78 -33.26 73.88
C ILE A 498 -6.68 -33.05 72.83
N GLU A 499 -5.45 -33.30 73.29
CA GLU A 499 -4.16 -33.26 72.62
C GLU A 499 -4.02 -34.36 71.55
N ASP A 500 -3.18 -34.06 70.56
CA ASP A 500 -2.29 -34.93 69.77
C ASP A 500 -2.70 -36.37 69.49
N PHE A 501 -2.78 -36.71 68.19
CA PHE A 501 -1.91 -37.72 67.55
C PHE A 501 -1.83 -37.49 66.03
#